data_AF-A0A938APJ5-F1
#
_entry.id   AF-A0A938APJ5-F1
#
_cell.length_a   1.000
_cell.length_b   1.000
_cell.length_c   1.000
_cell.angle_alpha   90.00
_cell.angle_beta   90.00
_cell.angle_gamma   90.00
#
_symmetry.space_group_name_H-M   'P 1'
#
loop_
_entity.id
_entity.type
_entity.pdbx_description
1 polymer ?
#
loop_
_entity_poly.entity_id
_entity_poly.type
_entity_poly.pdbx_seq_one_letter_code
_entity_poly.pdbx_strand_id
1 'polypeptide(L)'
;MDQLWIVTLVAAGAGLIQALTGFGSALVSMALLPPLLGLLTAAPLVALMAGTIEIGLLLRYRSALRFANVKWLSAAMIVGIPVGVLGLRAVPERLALAVLGIVLCS
;
A
#
# COMPACT_ATOMS: atom_id res chain seq x y z
N MET A 1 -4.68 -21.14 13.09
CA MET A 1 -5.77 -20.14 13.05
C MET A 1 -5.29 -18.78 13.58
N ASP A 2 -3.96 -18.61 13.69
CA ASP A 2 -3.36 -17.78 14.73
C ASP A 2 -2.78 -16.49 14.12
N GLN A 3 -2.48 -16.53 12.81
CA GLN A 3 -2.03 -15.38 12.02
C GLN A 3 -3.17 -14.48 11.54
N LEU A 4 -4.41 -14.97 11.47
CA LEU A 4 -5.57 -14.19 10.99
C LEU A 4 -5.88 -13.00 11.90
N TRP A 5 -5.68 -13.15 13.21
CA TRP A 5 -5.92 -12.07 14.18
C TRP A 5 -4.94 -10.91 14.00
N ILE A 6 -3.68 -11.21 13.72
CA ILE A 6 -2.63 -10.21 13.52
C ILE A 6 -2.90 -9.42 12.24
N VAL A 7 -3.27 -10.11 11.15
CA VAL A 7 -3.64 -9.45 9.88
C VAL A 7 -4.84 -8.53 10.08
N THR A 8 -5.87 -8.98 10.80
CA THR A 8 -7.06 -8.16 11.07
C THR A 8 -6.74 -6.92 11.92
N LEU A 9 -5.86 -7.05 12.91
CA LEU A 9 -5.42 -5.94 13.76
C LEU A 9 -4.61 -4.91 12.97
N VAL A 10 -3.66 -5.37 12.15
CA VAL A 10 -2.87 -4.50 11.27
C VAL A 10 -3.76 -3.80 10.25
N ALA A 11 -4.73 -4.53 9.67
CA ALA A 11 -5.71 -3.97 8.74
C ALA A 11 -6.58 -2.88 9.39
N ALA A 12 -7.06 -3.12 10.60
CA ALA A 12 -7.87 -2.15 11.36
C ALA A 12 -7.05 -0.90 11.70
N GLY A 13 -5.79 -1.07 12.14
CA GLY A 13 -4.89 0.05 12.41
C GLY A 13 -4.56 0.87 11.16
N ALA A 14 -4.27 0.20 10.05
CA ALA A 14 -4.03 0.86 8.76
C ALA A 14 -5.27 1.63 8.27
N GLY A 15 -6.46 1.06 8.45
CA GLY A 15 -7.74 1.72 8.14
C GLY A 15 -8.01 2.94 9.02
N LEU A 16 -7.67 2.87 10.31
CA LEU A 16 -7.79 3.99 11.24
C LEU A 16 -6.82 5.13 10.90
N ILE A 17 -5.57 4.81 10.58
CA ILE A 17 -4.58 5.81 10.14
C ILE A 17 -5.02 6.44 8.82
N GLN A 18 -5.55 5.67 7.87
CA GLN A 18 -6.15 6.21 6.64
C GLN A 18 -7.35 7.12 6.93
N ALA A 19 -8.21 6.75 7.89
CA ALA A 19 -9.35 7.58 8.27
C ALA A 19 -8.92 8.89 8.95
N LEU A 20 -7.83 8.87 9.72
CA LEU A 20 -7.29 10.04 10.44
C LEU A 20 -6.42 10.94 9.56
N THR A 21 -5.65 10.38 8.63
CA THR A 21 -4.66 11.13 7.82
C THR A 21 -5.09 11.32 6.37
N GLY A 22 -6.05 10.52 5.88
CA GLY A 22 -6.48 10.52 4.48
C GLY A 22 -5.52 9.77 3.53
N PHE A 23 -4.41 9.22 4.02
CA PHE A 23 -3.40 8.48 3.25
C PHE A 23 -2.67 7.44 4.12
N GLY A 24 -1.73 6.67 3.55
CA GLY A 24 -0.78 5.89 4.37
C GLY A 24 -1.24 4.50 4.84
N SER A 25 -2.45 4.02 4.53
CA SER A 25 -2.80 2.60 4.79
C SER A 25 -1.79 1.65 4.15
N ALA A 26 -1.41 1.90 2.90
CA ALA A 26 -0.41 1.11 2.19
C ALA A 26 0.96 1.13 2.90
N LEU A 27 1.40 2.28 3.42
CA LEU A 27 2.66 2.41 4.16
C LEU A 27 2.63 1.63 5.47
N VAL A 28 1.56 1.78 6.26
CA VAL A 28 1.38 1.07 7.52
C VAL A 28 1.31 -0.45 7.30
N SER A 29 0.52 -0.88 6.30
CA SER A 29 0.40 -2.29 5.96
C SER A 29 1.74 -2.85 5.46
N MET A 30 2.50 -2.11 4.66
CA MET A 30 3.79 -2.57 4.13
C MET A 30 4.94 -2.46 5.14
N ALA A 31 4.80 -1.69 6.21
CA ALA A 31 5.71 -1.72 7.34
C ALA A 31 5.56 -2.99 8.20
N LEU A 32 4.32 -3.51 8.30
CA LEU A 32 3.97 -4.55 9.27
C LEU A 32 3.82 -5.95 8.65
N LEU A 33 3.37 -6.06 7.40
CA LEU A 33 3.07 -7.37 6.77
C LEU A 33 4.29 -8.13 6.21
N PRO A 34 5.28 -7.50 5.56
CA PRO A 34 6.42 -8.24 4.98
C PRO A 34 7.21 -9.09 5.99
N PRO A 35 7.49 -8.63 7.23
CA PRO A 35 8.16 -9.46 8.24
C PRO A 35 7.38 -10.71 8.64
N LEU A 36 6.05 -10.73 8.42
CA LEU A 36 5.15 -11.81 8.85
C LEU A 36 4.84 -12.82 7.74
N LEU A 37 4.71 -12.35 6.49
CA LEU A 37 4.21 -13.15 5.36
C LEU A 37 5.22 -13.29 4.21
N GLY A 38 6.38 -12.63 4.31
CA GLY A 38 7.35 -12.47 3.24
C GLY A 38 6.92 -11.40 2.23
N LEU A 39 7.90 -10.72 1.63
CA LEU A 39 7.66 -9.56 0.77
C LEU A 39 6.81 -9.91 -0.46
N LEU A 40 7.04 -11.07 -1.08
CA LEU A 40 6.31 -11.51 -2.27
C LEU A 40 4.82 -11.77 -2.01
N THR A 41 4.45 -12.15 -0.80
CA THR A 41 3.05 -12.41 -0.40
C THR A 41 2.39 -11.14 0.13
N ALA A 42 3.13 -10.36 0.92
CA ALA A 42 2.63 -9.11 1.50
C ALA A 42 2.31 -8.06 0.43
N ALA A 43 3.17 -7.90 -0.60
CA ALA A 43 2.99 -6.89 -1.63
C ALA A 43 1.63 -6.96 -2.36
N PRO A 44 1.21 -8.12 -2.94
CA PRO A 44 -0.09 -8.21 -3.60
C PRO A 44 -1.27 -8.06 -2.62
N LEU A 45 -1.15 -8.54 -1.38
CA LEU A 45 -2.18 -8.36 -0.35
C LEU A 45 -2.39 -6.89 0.02
N VAL A 46 -1.31 -6.15 0.25
CA VAL A 46 -1.35 -4.71 0.53
C VAL A 46 -1.93 -3.95 -0.65
N ALA A 47 -1.53 -4.29 -1.87
CA ALA A 47 -2.09 -3.67 -3.08
C ALA A 47 -3.61 -3.87 -3.20
N LEU A 48 -4.11 -5.08 -2.92
CA LEU A 48 -5.55 -5.36 -2.92
C LEU A 48 -6.29 -4.58 -1.84
N MET A 49 -5.75 -4.55 -0.61
CA MET A 49 -6.36 -3.82 0.51
C MET A 49 -6.39 -2.30 0.25
N ALA A 50 -5.23 -1.71 -0.04
CA ALA A 50 -5.10 -0.29 -0.30
C ALA A 50 -5.93 0.12 -1.51
N GLY A 51 -5.88 -0.66 -2.60
CA GLY A 51 -6.70 -0.42 -3.78
C GLY A 51 -8.20 -0.44 -3.48
N THR A 52 -8.68 -1.37 -2.65
CA THR A 52 -10.10 -1.42 -2.24
C THR A 52 -10.50 -0.17 -1.45
N ILE A 53 -9.66 0.27 -0.51
CA ILE A 53 -9.90 1.48 0.28
C ILE A 53 -9.89 2.72 -0.61
N GLU A 54 -8.89 2.84 -1.49
CA GLU A 54 -8.76 3.95 -2.44
C GLU A 54 -9.94 4.01 -3.40
N ILE A 55 -10.38 2.88 -3.97
CA ILE A 55 -11.58 2.82 -4.82
C ILE A 55 -12.81 3.27 -4.03
N GLY A 56 -12.98 2.80 -2.79
CA GLY A 56 -14.07 3.22 -1.91
C GLY A 56 -14.05 4.73 -1.62
N LEU A 57 -12.86 5.28 -1.36
CA LEU A 57 -12.65 6.71 -1.14
C LEU A 57 -12.94 7.52 -2.41
N LEU A 58 -12.48 7.02 -3.56
CA LEU A 58 -12.67 7.63 -4.88
C LEU A 58 -14.16 7.69 -5.23
N LEU A 59 -14.91 6.63 -4.96
CA LEU A 59 -16.36 6.58 -5.15
C LEU A 59 -17.08 7.56 -4.20
N ARG A 60 -16.65 7.65 -2.95
CA ARG A 60 -17.23 8.54 -1.93
C ARG A 60 -16.95 10.02 -2.22
N TYR A 61 -15.77 10.36 -2.69
CA TYR A 61 -15.33 11.75 -2.96
C TYR A 61 -15.32 12.12 -4.45
N ARG A 62 -16.04 11.37 -5.29
CA ARG A 62 -16.04 11.58 -6.75
C ARG A 62 -16.44 12.99 -7.19
N SER A 63 -17.30 13.68 -6.43
CA SER A 63 -17.72 15.07 -6.72
C SER A 63 -16.64 16.12 -6.43
N ALA A 64 -15.61 15.78 -5.65
CA ALA A 64 -14.50 16.68 -5.34
C ALA A 64 -13.27 16.44 -6.24
N LEU A 65 -13.32 15.45 -7.14
CA LEU A 65 -12.20 15.09 -8.01
C LEU A 65 -12.02 16.10 -9.14
N ARG A 66 -10.91 16.83 -9.12
CA ARG A 66 -10.46 17.67 -10.23
C ARG A 66 -9.66 16.83 -11.23
N PHE A 67 -10.33 16.35 -12.30
CA PHE A 67 -9.74 15.52 -13.36
C PHE A 67 -8.44 16.05 -13.97
N ALA A 68 -8.23 17.38 -13.98
CA ALA A 68 -7.02 18.01 -14.51
C ALA A 68 -5.74 17.59 -13.76
N ASN A 69 -5.83 17.26 -12.47
CA ASN A 69 -4.69 16.83 -11.65
C ASN A 69 -4.57 15.29 -11.60
N VAL A 70 -5.69 14.58 -11.71
CA VAL A 70 -5.73 13.11 -11.62
C VAL A 70 -5.04 12.44 -12.82
N LYS A 71 -5.08 13.05 -14.01
CA LYS A 71 -4.49 12.47 -15.23
C LYS A 71 -3.00 12.13 -15.11
N TRP A 72 -2.22 12.96 -14.44
CA TRP A 72 -0.78 12.73 -14.24
C TRP A 72 -0.53 11.62 -13.22
N LEU A 73 -1.35 11.57 -12.16
CA LEU A 73 -1.29 10.51 -11.16
C LEU A 73 -1.67 9.15 -11.78
N SER A 74 -2.71 9.10 -12.59
CA SER A 74 -3.13 7.88 -13.29
C SER A 74 -2.07 7.40 -14.29
N ALA A 75 -1.47 8.31 -15.06
CA ALA A 75 -0.38 7.97 -15.97
C ALA A 75 0.85 7.44 -15.22
N ALA A 76 1.20 8.05 -14.09
CA ALA A 76 2.28 7.58 -13.22
C ALA A 76 1.96 6.19 -12.63
N MET A 77 0.72 5.90 -12.25
CA MET A 77 0.32 4.58 -11.76
C MET A 77 0.44 3.49 -12.83
N ILE A 78 0.02 3.77 -14.07
CA ILE A 78 0.10 2.80 -15.19
C ILE A 78 1.54 2.34 -15.42
N VAL A 79 2.52 3.23 -15.25
CA VAL A 79 3.95 2.90 -15.41
C VAL A 79 4.56 2.40 -14.11
N GLY A 80 4.22 3.02 -12.98
CA GLY A 80 4.79 2.71 -11.67
C GLY A 80 4.42 1.32 -11.15
N ILE A 81 3.20 0.85 -11.40
CA ILE A 81 2.75 -0.50 -10.97
C ILE A 81 3.57 -1.62 -11.63
N PRO A 82 3.66 -1.71 -12.97
CA PRO A 82 4.44 -2.77 -13.61
C PRO A 82 5.92 -2.67 -13.28
N VAL A 83 6.48 -1.44 -13.21
CA VAL A 83 7.88 -1.23 -12.80
C VAL A 83 8.11 -1.73 -11.37
N GLY A 84 7.20 -1.42 -10.44
CA GLY A 84 7.29 -1.89 -9.05
C GLY A 84 7.18 -3.41 -8.93
N VAL A 85 6.25 -4.04 -9.67
CA VAL A 85 6.06 -5.50 -9.65
C VAL A 85 7.24 -6.24 -10.27
N LEU A 86 7.79 -5.73 -11.38
CA LEU A 86 8.99 -6.30 -12.01
C LEU A 86 10.23 -6.09 -11.13
N GLY A 87 10.36 -4.90 -10.53
CA GLY A 87 11.42 -4.57 -9.59
C GLY A 87 11.42 -5.48 -8.36
N LEU A 88 10.25 -5.86 -7.85
CA LEU A 88 10.12 -6.75 -6.70
C LEU A 88 10.74 -8.15 -6.93
N ARG A 89 10.82 -8.59 -8.19
CA ARG A 89 11.44 -9.88 -8.56
C ARG A 89 12.95 -9.77 -8.76
N ALA A 90 13.44 -8.59 -9.15
CA ALA A 90 14.84 -8.35 -9.43
C ALA A 90 15.63 -7.89 -8.17
N VAL A 91 14.95 -7.25 -7.22
CA VAL A 91 15.57 -6.69 -6.02
C VAL A 91 15.59 -7.74 -4.90
N PRO A 92 16.75 -7.98 -4.26
CA PRO A 92 16.81 -8.88 -3.10
C PRO A 92 15.96 -8.32 -1.95
N GLU A 93 15.17 -9.19 -1.34
CA GLU A 93 14.20 -8.87 -0.27
C GLU A 93 14.82 -8.03 0.86
N ARG A 94 16.05 -8.34 1.24
CA ARG A 94 16.80 -7.61 2.27
C ARG A 94 17.04 -6.14 1.92
N LEU A 95 17.28 -5.82 0.64
CA LEU A 95 17.46 -4.44 0.18
C LEU A 95 16.11 -3.71 0.15
N ALA A 96 15.06 -4.37 -0.31
CA ALA A 96 13.71 -3.81 -0.32
C ALA A 96 13.22 -3.47 1.10
N LEU A 97 13.44 -4.37 2.06
CA LEU A 97 13.12 -4.13 3.48
C LEU A 97 13.96 -3.00 4.09
N ALA A 98 15.24 -2.88 3.72
CA ALA A 98 16.10 -1.79 4.20
C ALA A 98 15.62 -0.42 3.69
N VAL A 99 15.25 -0.32 2.41
CA VAL A 99 14.69 0.91 1.82
C VAL A 99 13.34 1.25 2.48
N LEU A 100 12.47 0.25 2.69
CA LEU A 100 11.23 0.42 3.44
C LEU A 100 11.48 1.01 4.83
N GLY A 101 12.48 0.49 5.56
CA GLY A 101 12.88 1.00 6.87
C GLY A 101 13.36 2.46 6.82
N ILE A 102 14.16 2.82 5.80
CA ILE A 102 14.63 4.22 5.62
C ILE A 102 13.44 5.17 5.39
N VAL A 103 12.51 4.80 4.51
CA VAL A 103 11.34 5.64 4.18
C VAL A 103 10.40 5.83 5.38
N LEU A 104 10.31 4.84 6.27
CA LEU A 104 9.49 4.94 7.48
C LEU A 104 10.14 5.81 8.57
N CYS A 105 11.48 5.85 8.60
CA CYS A 105 12.23 6.64 9.58
C CYS A 105 12.59 8.06 9.08
N SER A 106 12.40 8.36 7.79
CA SER A 106 12.61 9.68 7.19
C SER A 106 11.40 10.59 7.36
#